data_AF-A0A932Y1M7-F1
#
_entry.id   AF-A0A932Y1M7-F1
#
_cell.length_a   1.000
_cell.length_b   1.000
_cell.length_c   1.000
_cell.angle_alpha   90.00
_cell.angle_beta   90.00
_cell.angle_gamma   90.00
#
_symmetry.space_group_name_H-M   'P 1'
#
loop_
_entity.id
_entity.type
_entity.pdbx_description
1 polymer ?
#
loop_
_entity_poly.entity_id
_entity_poly.type
_entity_poly.pdbx_seq_one_letter_code
_entity_poly.pdbx_strand_id
1 'polypeptide(L)'
;MKTVAIIHGWAEGPWQSRKFRQELKQQGFEPEKDASKAEIIIGHSLGCYLVPANQAKLIVLIGLPYWPGLNVPASLARKLWLELTHHRRSATIGWWLNKLAHNIWYIVSKPLMTYYIFSMRKLKNLPSGKNQKVLLIRPRNDTFCHPNIKDRLSGREYYFVELPGAHDDCWFKPEPCIELIQKHL
;
A
#
# COMPACT_ATOMS: atom_id res chain seq x y z
N MET A 1 -19.86 -6.84 -12.68
CA MET A 1 -18.81 -7.38 -11.79
C MET A 1 -17.69 -6.35 -11.73
N LYS A 2 -17.18 -5.99 -10.55
CA LYS A 2 -16.27 -4.84 -10.40
C LYS A 2 -14.81 -5.28 -10.55
N THR A 3 -14.07 -4.70 -11.49
CA THR A 3 -12.65 -5.07 -11.70
C THR A 3 -11.72 -4.31 -10.76
N VAL A 4 -10.71 -5.01 -10.21
CA VAL A 4 -9.76 -4.46 -9.24
C VAL A 4 -8.32 -4.83 -9.59
N ALA A 5 -7.45 -3.84 -9.69
CA ALA A 5 -6.01 -4.03 -9.82
C ALA A 5 -5.30 -3.64 -8.53
N ILE A 6 -4.25 -4.38 -8.17
CA ILE A 6 -3.35 -4.04 -7.04
C ILE A 6 -1.98 -3.69 -7.62
N ILE A 7 -1.51 -2.50 -7.27
CA ILE A 7 -0.16 -2.03 -7.56
C ILE A 7 0.66 -2.12 -6.28
N HIS A 8 1.54 -3.11 -6.26
CA HIS A 8 2.39 -3.42 -5.12
C HIS A 8 3.47 -2.37 -4.88
N GLY A 9 3.89 -2.27 -3.62
CA GLY A 9 4.99 -1.43 -3.18
C GLY A 9 6.37 -1.97 -3.55
N TRP A 10 7.39 -1.31 -3.01
CA TRP A 10 8.77 -1.74 -3.14
C TRP A 10 9.00 -3.07 -2.41
N ALA A 11 9.68 -4.01 -3.09
CA ALA A 11 9.91 -5.36 -2.61
C ALA A 11 8.63 -6.18 -2.33
N GLU A 12 7.49 -5.75 -2.87
CA GLU A 12 6.22 -6.46 -2.78
C GLU A 12 5.83 -7.14 -4.09
N GLY A 13 4.85 -8.04 -4.02
CA GLY A 13 4.32 -8.76 -5.15
C GLY A 13 3.05 -9.58 -4.84
N PRO A 14 2.56 -10.35 -5.83
CA PRO A 14 1.30 -11.08 -5.70
C PRO A 14 1.24 -12.03 -4.50
N TRP A 15 2.38 -12.63 -4.12
CA TRP A 15 2.44 -13.60 -3.04
C TRP A 15 2.09 -12.98 -1.68
N GLN A 16 2.55 -11.75 -1.38
CA GLN A 16 2.16 -11.06 -0.14
C GLN A 16 0.66 -10.76 -0.13
N SER A 17 0.10 -10.36 -1.28
CA SER A 17 -1.32 -9.98 -1.40
C SER A 17 -2.29 -11.16 -1.58
N ARG A 18 -1.85 -12.42 -1.46
CA ARG A 18 -2.67 -13.59 -1.80
C ARG A 18 -3.98 -13.64 -1.01
N LYS A 19 -3.93 -13.45 0.31
CA LYS A 19 -5.13 -13.44 1.17
C LYS A 19 -6.05 -12.28 0.78
N PHE A 20 -5.50 -11.07 0.61
CA PHE A 20 -6.28 -9.89 0.17
C PHE A 20 -7.02 -10.13 -1.15
N ARG A 21 -6.34 -10.71 -2.15
CA ARG A 21 -6.94 -11.03 -3.46
C ARG A 21 -8.04 -12.08 -3.35
N GLN A 22 -7.86 -13.08 -2.50
CA GLN A 22 -8.87 -14.10 -2.25
C GLN A 22 -10.12 -13.49 -1.61
N GLU A 23 -9.94 -12.64 -0.60
CA GLU A 23 -11.04 -11.95 0.08
C GLU A 23 -11.78 -11.02 -0.88
N LEU A 24 -11.07 -10.22 -1.69
CA LEU A 24 -11.68 -9.42 -2.76
C LEU A 24 -12.56 -10.29 -3.69
N LYS A 25 -12.05 -11.45 -4.11
CA LYS A 25 -12.81 -12.37 -4.98
C LYS A 25 -14.06 -12.91 -4.29
N GLN A 26 -13.96 -13.28 -3.02
CA GLN A 26 -15.11 -13.73 -2.22
C GLN A 26 -16.18 -12.64 -2.07
N GLN A 27 -15.76 -11.37 -2.09
CA GLN A 27 -16.64 -10.20 -2.05
C GLN A 27 -17.13 -9.74 -3.44
N GLY A 28 -16.95 -10.55 -4.50
CA GLY A 28 -17.48 -10.30 -5.84
C GLY A 28 -16.64 -9.35 -6.71
N PHE A 29 -15.40 -9.06 -6.32
CA PHE A 29 -14.45 -8.32 -7.14
C PHE A 29 -13.67 -9.26 -8.06
N GLU A 30 -13.32 -8.78 -9.25
CA GLU A 30 -12.52 -9.53 -10.22
C GLU A 30 -11.12 -8.96 -10.36
N PRO A 31 -10.07 -9.76 -10.13
CA PRO A 31 -8.70 -9.30 -10.32
C PRO A 31 -8.43 -8.92 -11.78
N GLU A 32 -8.06 -7.66 -12.01
CA GLU A 32 -7.54 -7.16 -13.27
C GLU A 32 -6.01 -7.04 -13.18
N LYS A 33 -5.32 -7.52 -14.22
CA LYS A 33 -3.85 -7.46 -14.30
C LYS A 33 -3.40 -6.08 -14.79
N ASP A 34 -4.14 -5.50 -15.73
CA ASP A 34 -3.85 -4.20 -16.29
C ASP A 34 -4.55 -3.10 -15.48
N ALA A 35 -3.80 -2.44 -14.60
CA ALA A 35 -4.34 -1.37 -13.76
C ALA A 35 -5.01 -0.24 -14.56
N SER A 36 -4.64 -0.03 -15.83
CA SER A 36 -5.27 0.99 -16.68
C SER A 36 -6.72 0.65 -17.04
N LYS A 37 -7.11 -0.64 -17.00
CA LYS A 37 -8.45 -1.14 -17.33
C LYS A 37 -9.33 -1.41 -16.10
N ALA A 38 -8.77 -1.33 -14.90
CA ALA A 38 -9.49 -1.62 -13.68
C ALA A 38 -10.44 -0.47 -13.29
N GLU A 39 -11.64 -0.82 -12.82
CA GLU A 39 -12.57 0.15 -12.22
C GLU A 39 -12.06 0.64 -10.85
N ILE A 40 -11.28 -0.21 -10.16
CA ILE A 40 -10.72 0.05 -8.85
C ILE A 40 -9.21 -0.21 -8.90
N ILE A 41 -8.41 0.75 -8.43
CA ILE A 41 -6.96 0.56 -8.30
C ILE A 41 -6.57 0.70 -6.84
N ILE A 42 -5.87 -0.30 -6.33
CA ILE A 42 -5.32 -0.31 -4.97
C ILE A 42 -3.81 -0.15 -5.09
N GLY A 43 -3.28 1.02 -4.77
CA GLY A 43 -1.84 1.24 -4.59
C GLY A 43 -1.46 1.00 -3.13
N HIS A 44 -0.42 0.20 -2.90
CA HIS A 44 0.14 0.02 -1.56
C HIS A 44 1.58 0.55 -1.48
N SER A 45 1.91 1.21 -0.37
CA SER A 45 3.24 1.73 -0.12
C SER A 45 3.75 2.58 -1.30
N LEU A 46 4.96 2.33 -1.82
CA LEU A 46 5.50 3.02 -2.99
C LEU A 46 4.68 2.79 -4.28
N GLY A 47 3.87 1.75 -4.35
CA GLY A 47 2.93 1.50 -5.45
C GLY A 47 1.86 2.58 -5.60
N CYS A 48 1.59 3.35 -4.53
CA CYS A 48 0.73 4.54 -4.59
C CYS A 48 1.19 5.58 -5.61
N TYR A 49 2.50 5.69 -5.85
CA TYR A 49 3.09 6.63 -6.80
C TYR A 49 3.15 6.10 -8.24
N LEU A 50 2.74 4.86 -8.45
CA LEU A 50 2.76 4.18 -9.75
C LEU A 50 1.34 3.99 -10.31
N VAL A 51 0.33 4.53 -9.62
CA VAL A 51 -1.07 4.49 -10.08
C VAL A 51 -1.18 5.28 -11.39
N PRO A 52 -1.64 4.65 -12.49
CA PRO A 52 -1.77 5.33 -13.77
C PRO A 52 -2.84 6.41 -13.71
N ALA A 53 -2.67 7.47 -14.49
CA ALA A 53 -3.73 8.44 -14.74
C ALA A 53 -4.76 7.83 -15.70
N ASN A 54 -5.80 7.20 -15.16
CA ASN A 54 -6.86 6.56 -15.96
C ASN A 54 -8.26 6.99 -15.47
N GLN A 55 -9.32 6.28 -15.89
CA GLN A 55 -10.71 6.59 -15.47
C GLN A 55 -11.20 5.63 -14.37
N ALA A 56 -10.31 5.13 -13.50
CA ALA A 56 -10.73 4.33 -12.37
C ALA A 56 -11.77 5.10 -11.53
N LYS A 57 -12.85 4.42 -11.16
CA LYS A 57 -13.95 5.00 -10.37
C LYS A 57 -13.49 5.27 -8.93
N LEU A 58 -12.64 4.40 -8.42
CA LEU A 58 -12.07 4.49 -7.08
C LEU A 58 -10.57 4.15 -7.11
N ILE A 59 -9.76 5.02 -6.55
CA ILE A 59 -8.36 4.74 -6.25
C ILE A 59 -8.19 4.65 -4.74
N VAL A 60 -7.57 3.57 -4.28
CA VAL A 60 -7.27 3.36 -2.87
C VAL A 60 -5.77 3.38 -2.67
N LEU A 61 -5.31 4.29 -1.83
CA LEU A 61 -3.90 4.44 -1.47
C LEU A 61 -3.73 3.93 -0.04
N ILE A 62 -3.00 2.84 0.15
CA ILE A 62 -2.80 2.21 1.46
C ILE A 62 -1.35 2.41 1.88
N GLY A 63 -1.15 2.98 3.06
CA GLY A 63 0.20 3.15 3.65
C GLY A 63 1.11 4.04 2.80
N LEU A 64 0.58 5.13 2.24
CA LEU A 64 1.33 6.05 1.37
C LEU A 64 2.61 6.56 2.08
N PRO A 65 3.82 6.18 1.62
CA PRO A 65 5.05 6.61 2.26
C PRO A 65 5.33 8.06 1.88
N TYR A 66 5.61 8.91 2.87
CA TYR A 66 5.83 10.33 2.66
C TYR A 66 6.96 10.84 3.54
N TRP A 67 8.06 11.28 2.93
CA TRP A 67 9.35 11.41 3.60
C TRP A 67 10.09 12.76 3.48
N PRO A 68 9.46 13.94 3.37
CA PRO A 68 10.08 15.09 4.02
C PRO A 68 10.08 14.82 5.53
N GLY A 69 11.27 14.62 6.11
CA GLY A 69 11.46 14.49 7.57
C GLY A 69 11.61 13.08 8.15
N LEU A 70 11.65 12.02 7.33
CA LEU A 70 11.93 10.65 7.80
C LEU A 70 13.10 10.03 7.02
N ASN A 71 14.16 9.66 7.74
CA ASN A 71 15.29 8.95 7.16
C ASN A 71 14.87 7.50 6.85
N VAL A 72 15.08 7.06 5.61
CA VAL A 72 14.64 5.76 5.09
C VAL A 72 15.21 4.60 5.91
N PRO A 73 16.56 4.50 6.08
CA PRO A 73 17.17 3.54 6.99
C PRO A 73 16.58 3.55 8.39
N ALA A 74 16.35 4.74 8.98
CA ALA A 74 15.81 4.85 10.33
C ALA A 74 14.37 4.30 10.42
N SER A 75 13.56 4.59 9.40
CA SER A 75 12.19 4.09 9.29
C SER A 75 12.16 2.57 9.13
N LEU A 76 13.09 2.03 8.33
CA LEU A 76 13.25 0.59 8.15
C LEU A 76 13.71 -0.10 9.45
N ALA A 77 14.68 0.48 10.16
CA ALA A 77 15.14 -0.04 11.45
C ALA A 77 14.01 -0.05 12.50
N ARG A 78 13.25 1.05 12.60
CA ARG A 78 12.08 1.14 13.49
C ARG A 78 11.01 0.13 13.12
N LYS A 79 10.76 -0.07 11.82
CA LYS A 79 9.83 -1.10 11.34
C LYS A 79 10.28 -2.49 11.77
N LEU A 80 11.53 -2.85 11.50
CA LEU A 80 12.08 -4.16 11.86
C LEU A 80 11.97 -4.40 13.37
N TRP A 81 12.25 -3.40 14.20
CA TRP A 81 12.10 -3.50 15.66
C TRP A 81 10.63 -3.73 16.09
N LEU A 82 9.69 -2.95 15.55
CA LEU A 82 8.26 -3.10 15.84
C LEU A 82 7.72 -4.45 15.36
N GLU A 83 8.10 -4.89 14.16
CA GLU A 83 7.68 -6.17 13.60
C GLU A 83 8.28 -7.34 14.40
N LEU A 84 9.56 -7.29 14.78
CA LEU A 84 10.18 -8.30 15.63
C LEU A 84 9.46 -8.43 16.98
N THR A 85 9.16 -7.31 17.63
CA THR A 85 8.46 -7.31 18.93
C THR A 85 7.02 -7.78 18.82
N HIS A 86 6.30 -7.41 17.76
CA HIS A 86 4.92 -7.83 17.53
C HIS A 86 4.82 -9.31 17.11
N HIS A 87 5.65 -9.75 16.15
CA HIS A 87 5.57 -11.09 15.60
C HIS A 87 6.17 -12.17 16.50
N ARG A 88 7.14 -11.84 17.37
CA ARG A 88 7.70 -12.78 18.36
C ARG A 88 6.64 -13.32 19.33
N ARG A 89 5.53 -12.59 19.51
CA ARG A 89 4.40 -13.00 20.37
C ARG A 89 3.26 -13.66 19.60
N SER A 90 3.39 -13.87 18.28
CA SER A 90 2.31 -14.36 17.43
C SER A 90 2.76 -15.58 16.60
N ALA A 91 1.81 -16.40 16.17
CA ALA A 91 2.05 -17.55 15.27
C ALA A 91 2.50 -17.17 13.84
N THR A 92 2.87 -15.91 13.58
CA THR A 92 3.13 -15.39 12.22
C THR A 92 4.62 -15.14 11.92
N ILE A 93 5.53 -15.46 12.84
CA ILE A 93 6.96 -15.18 12.68
C ILE A 93 7.60 -15.84 11.45
N GLY A 94 7.18 -17.06 11.10
CA GLY A 94 7.70 -17.77 9.92
C GLY A 94 7.38 -17.05 8.61
N TRP A 95 6.16 -16.51 8.49
CA TRP A 95 5.78 -15.68 7.34
C TRP A 95 6.62 -14.41 7.28
N TRP A 96 6.84 -13.77 8.44
CA TRP A 96 7.61 -12.53 8.53
C TRP A 96 9.08 -12.73 8.12
N LEU A 97 9.70 -13.81 8.59
CA LEU A 97 11.06 -14.18 8.19
C LEU A 97 11.16 -14.46 6.69
N ASN A 98 10.20 -15.20 6.13
CA ASN A 98 10.13 -15.45 4.69
C ASN A 98 10.01 -14.14 3.90
N LYS A 99 9.12 -13.23 4.33
CA LYS A 99 9.00 -11.90 3.76
C LYS A 99 10.31 -11.12 3.82
N LEU A 100 10.96 -11.10 4.97
CA LEU A 100 12.23 -10.39 5.13
C LEU A 100 13.29 -10.94 4.16
N ALA A 101 13.43 -12.26 4.07
CA ALA A 101 14.34 -12.90 3.13
C ALA A 101 14.01 -12.54 1.67
N HIS A 102 12.73 -12.58 1.28
CA HIS A 102 12.29 -12.20 -0.06
C HIS A 102 12.57 -10.73 -0.36
N ASN A 103 12.33 -9.84 0.60
CA ASN A 103 12.62 -8.42 0.45
C ASN A 103 14.11 -8.17 0.25
N ILE A 104 14.98 -8.80 1.06
CA ILE A 104 16.43 -8.70 0.92
C ILE A 104 16.86 -9.20 -0.46
N TRP A 105 16.39 -10.39 -0.86
CA TRP A 105 16.70 -10.94 -2.18
C TRP A 105 16.24 -10.01 -3.31
N TYR A 106 15.03 -9.44 -3.24
CA TYR A 106 14.53 -8.50 -4.25
C TYR A 106 15.41 -7.27 -4.36
N ILE A 107 15.79 -6.67 -3.23
CA ILE A 107 16.60 -5.44 -3.20
C ILE A 107 17.97 -5.68 -3.83
N VAL A 108 18.62 -6.79 -3.46
CA VAL A 108 19.96 -7.15 -3.95
C VAL A 108 19.91 -7.56 -5.43
N SER A 109 18.89 -8.31 -5.85
CA SER A 109 18.77 -8.79 -7.24
C SER A 109 18.26 -7.74 -8.22
N LYS A 110 17.59 -6.67 -7.74
CA LYS A 110 16.96 -5.63 -8.59
C LYS A 110 17.29 -4.20 -8.13
N PRO A 111 18.58 -3.79 -8.12
CA PRO A 111 18.98 -2.47 -7.65
C PRO A 111 18.44 -1.34 -8.53
N LEU A 112 18.42 -1.51 -9.86
CA LEU A 112 17.89 -0.50 -10.80
C LEU A 112 16.38 -0.28 -10.61
N MET A 113 15.62 -1.35 -10.39
CA MET A 113 14.19 -1.25 -10.11
C MET A 113 13.95 -0.55 -8.76
N THR A 114 14.75 -0.89 -7.75
CA THR A 114 14.71 -0.20 -6.45
C THR A 114 14.94 1.30 -6.65
N TYR A 115 16.00 1.71 -7.35
CA TYR A 115 16.26 3.11 -7.64
C TYR A 115 15.09 3.78 -8.38
N TYR A 116 14.57 3.12 -9.42
CA TYR A 116 13.43 3.63 -10.20
C TYR A 116 12.21 3.91 -9.33
N ILE A 117 11.75 2.94 -8.53
CA ILE A 117 10.56 3.11 -7.68
C ILE A 117 10.75 4.26 -6.69
N PHE A 118 11.94 4.41 -6.11
CA PHE A 118 12.24 5.52 -5.21
C PHE A 118 12.26 6.87 -5.94
N SER A 119 12.72 6.91 -7.20
CA SER A 119 12.72 8.12 -8.02
C SER A 119 11.30 8.59 -8.40
N MET A 120 10.34 7.66 -8.42
CA MET A 120 8.93 7.92 -8.70
C MET A 120 8.18 8.50 -7.50
N ARG A 121 8.80 8.59 -6.32
CA ARG A 121 8.22 9.15 -5.10
C ARG A 121 8.11 10.68 -5.14
N LYS A 122 7.30 11.20 -6.06
CA LYS A 122 7.04 12.63 -6.23
C LYS A 122 5.54 12.87 -6.08
N LEU A 123 5.16 13.94 -5.37
CA LEU A 123 3.75 14.31 -5.18
C LEU A 123 2.98 14.38 -6.50
N LYS A 124 3.61 14.91 -7.56
CA LYS A 124 2.99 15.01 -8.89
C LYS A 124 2.56 13.67 -9.51
N ASN A 125 3.11 12.55 -9.03
CA ASN A 125 2.78 11.21 -9.50
C ASN A 125 1.60 10.60 -8.74
N LEU A 126 1.10 11.25 -7.68
CA LEU A 126 -0.12 10.81 -6.98
C LEU A 126 -1.37 11.26 -7.74
N PRO A 127 -2.48 10.49 -7.71
CA PRO A 127 -3.74 10.83 -8.37
C PRO A 127 -4.31 12.14 -7.81
N SER A 128 -4.75 13.08 -8.66
CA SER A 128 -5.09 14.44 -8.19
C SER A 128 -6.35 14.50 -7.30
N GLY A 129 -7.28 13.55 -7.44
CA GLY A 129 -8.58 13.56 -6.77
C GLY A 129 -9.66 14.41 -7.48
N LYS A 130 -9.30 15.31 -8.42
CA LYS A 130 -10.26 16.24 -9.05
C LYS A 130 -11.36 15.55 -9.87
N ASN A 131 -11.04 14.41 -10.50
CA ASN A 131 -11.95 13.69 -11.40
C ASN A 131 -12.21 12.25 -10.95
N GLN A 132 -11.71 11.87 -9.77
CA GLN A 132 -11.67 10.48 -9.30
C GLN A 132 -11.82 10.48 -7.79
N LYS A 133 -12.58 9.53 -7.27
CA LYS A 133 -12.64 9.31 -5.84
C LYS A 133 -11.34 8.67 -5.37
N VAL A 134 -10.62 9.33 -4.49
CA VAL A 134 -9.38 8.80 -3.88
C VAL A 134 -9.60 8.57 -2.39
N LEU A 135 -9.46 7.31 -1.98
CA LEU A 135 -9.48 6.88 -0.59
C LEU A 135 -8.03 6.67 -0.11
N LEU A 136 -7.59 7.47 0.85
CA LEU A 136 -6.28 7.34 1.50
C LEU A 136 -6.45 6.64 2.85
N ILE A 137 -5.91 5.42 2.95
CA ILE A 137 -5.91 4.61 4.16
C ILE A 137 -4.52 4.65 4.79
N ARG A 138 -4.44 5.16 6.02
CA ARG A 138 -3.20 5.16 6.82
C ARG A 138 -3.29 4.14 7.96
N PRO A 139 -2.43 3.12 8.00
CA PRO A 139 -2.27 2.32 9.21
C PRO A 139 -1.68 3.19 10.34
N ARG A 140 -2.28 3.15 11.53
CA ARG A 140 -1.91 4.04 12.66
C ARG A 140 -0.45 3.89 13.07
N ASN A 141 0.07 2.66 13.02
CA ASN A 141 1.45 2.32 13.40
C ASN A 141 2.39 2.22 12.20
N ASP A 142 2.03 2.82 11.06
CA ASP A 142 2.86 2.87 9.87
C ASP A 142 4.10 3.75 10.12
N THR A 143 5.29 3.15 10.00
CA THR A 143 6.58 3.82 10.17
C THR A 143 7.06 4.56 8.93
N PHE A 144 6.43 4.34 7.78
CA PHE A 144 6.78 4.98 6.52
C PHE A 144 5.83 6.12 6.15
N CYS A 145 4.61 6.12 6.68
CA CYS A 145 3.64 7.19 6.47
C CYS A 145 3.80 8.28 7.52
N HIS A 146 3.99 9.53 7.09
CA HIS A 146 4.04 10.68 8.00
C HIS A 146 2.72 10.78 8.80
N PRO A 147 2.74 11.01 10.13
CA PRO A 147 1.52 11.07 10.94
C PRO A 147 0.54 12.14 10.44
N ASN A 148 1.06 13.31 10.06
CA ASN A 148 0.27 14.42 9.50
C ASN A 148 0.19 14.36 7.96
N ILE A 149 0.08 13.17 7.36
CA ILE A 149 0.05 13.03 5.88
C ILE A 149 -1.07 13.84 5.24
N LYS A 150 -2.22 13.98 5.93
CA LYS A 150 -3.37 14.76 5.46
C LYS A 150 -2.98 16.22 5.17
N ASP A 151 -2.26 16.85 6.09
CA ASP A 151 -1.84 18.26 5.95
C ASP A 151 -0.80 18.41 4.83
N ARG A 152 0.06 17.41 4.65
CA ARG A 152 1.09 17.39 3.59
C ARG A 152 0.52 17.20 2.19
N LEU A 153 -0.71 16.71 2.09
CA LEU A 153 -1.46 16.55 0.85
C LEU A 153 -2.49 17.68 0.65
N SER A 154 -2.33 18.80 1.36
CA SER A 154 -3.20 19.99 1.23
C SER A 154 -3.38 20.36 -0.25
N GLY A 155 -4.64 20.55 -0.66
CA GLY A 155 -5.01 20.83 -2.05
C GLY A 155 -5.42 19.60 -2.86
N ARG A 156 -5.43 18.40 -2.25
CA ARG A 156 -5.99 17.17 -2.82
C ARG A 156 -7.26 16.77 -2.07
N GLU A 157 -8.30 16.43 -2.82
CA GLU A 157 -9.60 16.02 -2.29
C GLU A 157 -9.62 14.52 -2.00
N TYR A 158 -8.89 14.11 -0.97
CA TYR A 158 -8.82 12.70 -0.57
C TYR A 158 -9.75 12.41 0.60
N TYR A 159 -10.45 11.27 0.53
CA TYR A 159 -11.14 10.69 1.68
C TYR A 159 -10.08 10.01 2.56
N PHE A 160 -9.81 10.56 3.73
CA PHE A 160 -8.77 10.06 4.63
C PHE A 160 -9.36 9.19 5.74
N VAL A 161 -8.82 7.99 5.93
CA VAL A 161 -9.22 7.06 7.00
C VAL A 161 -7.97 6.46 7.66
N GLU A 162 -7.98 6.38 8.99
CA GLU A 162 -6.95 5.68 9.74
C GLU A 162 -7.45 4.33 10.26
N LEU A 163 -6.71 3.26 9.94
CA LEU A 163 -7.00 1.92 10.42
C LEU A 163 -5.98 1.48 11.49
N PRO A 164 -6.39 0.67 12.48
CA PRO A 164 -5.43 0.05 13.39
C PRO A 164 -4.49 -0.88 12.60
N GLY A 165 -3.25 -1.00 13.07
CA GLY A 165 -2.27 -1.93 12.50
C GLY A 165 -1.00 -1.26 11.98
N ALA A 166 -0.09 -2.11 11.51
CA ALA A 166 1.17 -1.74 10.87
C ALA A 166 1.04 -1.56 9.36
N HIS A 167 2.13 -1.13 8.72
CA HIS A 167 2.19 -0.79 7.28
C HIS A 167 1.56 -1.87 6.38
N ASP A 168 1.90 -3.14 6.62
CA ASP A 168 1.51 -4.27 5.77
C ASP A 168 0.32 -5.08 6.29
N ASP A 169 -0.35 -4.62 7.36
CA ASP A 169 -1.41 -5.39 8.02
C ASP A 169 -2.60 -5.64 7.11
N CYS A 170 -2.81 -4.81 6.09
CA CYS A 170 -3.84 -5.01 5.08
C CYS A 170 -3.71 -6.39 4.41
N TRP A 171 -2.50 -6.91 4.20
CA TRP A 171 -2.29 -8.23 3.58
C TRP A 171 -2.73 -9.39 4.44
N PHE A 172 -2.77 -9.22 5.76
CA PHE A 172 -3.15 -10.25 6.72
C PHE A 172 -4.57 -10.11 7.24
N LYS A 173 -5.03 -8.87 7.37
CA LYS A 173 -6.35 -8.49 7.86
C LYS A 173 -6.99 -7.60 6.80
N PRO A 174 -7.33 -8.16 5.62
CA PRO A 174 -7.86 -7.38 4.50
C PRO A 174 -9.27 -6.82 4.75
N GLU A 175 -10.00 -7.42 5.69
CA GLU A 175 -11.44 -7.21 5.89
C GLU A 175 -11.78 -5.72 6.11
N PRO A 176 -11.12 -4.97 7.03
CA PRO A 176 -11.43 -3.55 7.22
C PRO A 176 -11.12 -2.67 6.00
N CYS A 177 -10.09 -3.02 5.23
CA CYS A 177 -9.78 -2.30 3.99
C CYS A 177 -10.85 -2.54 2.92
N ILE A 178 -11.31 -3.79 2.78
CA ILE A 178 -12.31 -4.17 1.78
C ILE A 178 -13.68 -3.59 2.10
N GLU A 179 -14.08 -3.54 3.37
CA GLU A 179 -15.30 -2.85 3.82
C GLU A 179 -15.28 -1.36 3.44
N LEU A 180 -14.14 -0.69 3.64
CA LEU A 180 -13.97 0.71 3.23
C LEU A 180 -14.04 0.87 1.70
N ILE A 181 -13.47 -0.06 0.94
CA ILE A 181 -13.60 -0.08 -0.53
C ILE A 181 -15.08 -0.18 -0.90
N GLN A 182 -15.82 -1.14 -0.36
CA GLN A 182 -17.25 -1.34 -0.64
C GLN A 182 -18.09 -0.11 -0.31
N LYS A 183 -17.84 0.52 0.85
CA LYS A 183 -18.54 1.75 1.28
C LYS A 183 -18.32 2.94 0.34
N HIS A 184 -17.18 2.98 -0.35
CA HIS A 184 -16.81 4.12 -1.20
C HIS A 184 -17.01 3.88 -2.69
N LEU A 185 -17.51 2.70 -3.10
CA LEU A 185 -17.97 2.46 -4.47
C LEU A 185 -19.36 3.04 -4.71
#